data_AF-A0A1V0PT92-F1
#
_entry.id   AF-A0A1V0PT92-F1
#
_cell.length_a   1.000
_cell.length_b   1.000
_cell.length_c   1.000
_cell.angle_alpha   90.00
_cell.angle_beta   90.00
_cell.angle_gamma   90.00
#
_symmetry.space_group_name_H-M   'P 1'
#
loop_
_entity.id
_entity.type
_entity.pdbx_description
1 polymer ?
#
loop_
_entity_poly.entity_id
_entity_poly.type
_entity_poly.pdbx_seq_one_letter_code
_entity_poly.pdbx_strand_id
1 'polypeptide(L)'
;MVAFDKSKLAWGGAAVLLAVSVAMTFMKPPAEISAVLAGIAHDLRLYSGGLHVAVPVVLTAGLVLERFRSRLLAGLIAYLALSAAVVSVLYGLPPNTLVFSAIFLLGARVLLSGQIAFDLTALGRIDKGVATLGLLFGFWYLHWVEPPILLNAAIVSPLGVVNCPTLLMICGLLCLATPPRPRLLTFFAAFATLHFGLFGIFFLGAYIDVALVICALFLIWREWQTARI
;
A
#
# COMPACT_ATOMS: atom_id res chain seq x y z
N MET A 1 -19.86 33.85 -10.25
CA MET A 1 -19.74 32.38 -10.06
C MET A 1 -18.37 32.09 -9.47
N VAL A 2 -18.30 31.59 -8.24
CA VAL A 2 -17.03 31.20 -7.61
C VAL A 2 -16.55 29.92 -8.29
N ALA A 3 -15.37 29.96 -8.92
CA ALA A 3 -14.80 28.77 -9.55
C ALA A 3 -14.52 27.71 -8.47
N PHE A 4 -15.15 26.55 -8.62
CA PHE A 4 -15.03 25.45 -7.67
C PHE A 4 -13.65 24.79 -7.82
N ASP A 5 -12.84 24.83 -6.77
CA ASP A 5 -11.51 24.23 -6.77
C ASP A 5 -11.60 22.71 -6.64
N LYS A 6 -11.50 22.01 -7.77
CA LYS A 6 -11.53 20.53 -7.85
C LYS A 6 -10.46 19.88 -6.97
N SER A 7 -9.36 20.56 -6.68
CA SER A 7 -8.30 20.06 -5.80
C SER A 7 -8.80 19.96 -4.35
N LYS A 8 -9.38 21.04 -3.83
CA LYS A 8 -9.92 21.08 -2.46
C LYS A 8 -10.99 20.02 -2.23
N LEU A 9 -11.85 19.78 -3.23
CA LEU A 9 -12.87 18.73 -3.15
C LEU A 9 -12.23 17.34 -3.07
N ALA A 10 -11.21 17.06 -3.88
CA ALA A 10 -10.53 15.76 -3.86
C ALA A 10 -9.84 15.51 -2.51
N TRP A 11 -9.17 16.52 -1.94
CA TRP A 11 -8.56 16.44 -0.61
C TRP A 11 -9.60 16.27 0.50
N GLY A 12 -10.70 17.03 0.46
CA GLY A 12 -11.79 16.90 1.43
C GLY A 12 -12.44 15.52 1.38
N GLY A 13 -12.73 15.00 0.18
CA GLY A 13 -13.28 13.67 -0.02
C GLY A 13 -12.34 12.57 0.49
N ALA A 14 -11.05 12.68 0.21
CA ALA A 14 -10.02 11.77 0.73
C ALA A 14 -9.97 11.75 2.27
N ALA A 15 -10.01 12.93 2.90
CA ALA A 15 -10.00 13.04 4.36
C ALA A 15 -11.26 12.43 5.01
N VAL A 16 -12.44 12.73 4.44
CA VAL A 16 -13.71 12.14 4.91
C VAL A 16 -13.70 10.62 4.77
N LEU A 17 -13.24 10.10 3.63
CA LEU A 17 -13.17 8.66 3.40
C LEU A 17 -12.24 7.97 4.41
N LEU A 18 -11.07 8.55 4.69
CA LEU A 18 -10.17 8.04 5.73
C LEU A 18 -10.85 8.07 7.11
N ALA A 19 -11.49 9.17 7.49
CA ALA A 19 -12.18 9.28 8.77
C ALA A 19 -13.31 8.22 8.92
N VAL A 20 -14.08 8.00 7.85
CA VAL A 20 -15.12 6.96 7.81
C VAL A 20 -14.47 5.58 7.95
N SER A 21 -13.40 5.29 7.21
CA SER A 21 -12.67 4.02 7.31
C SER A 21 -12.15 3.76 8.73
N VAL A 22 -11.60 4.79 9.39
CA VAL A 22 -11.14 4.70 10.78
C VAL A 22 -12.31 4.36 11.71
N ALA A 23 -13.42 5.09 11.61
CA ALA A 23 -14.60 4.83 12.43
C ALA A 23 -15.14 3.39 12.22
N MET A 24 -15.20 2.94 10.97
CA MET A 24 -15.65 1.59 10.63
C MET A 24 -14.72 0.49 11.15
N THR A 25 -13.42 0.76 11.33
CA THR A 25 -12.46 -0.20 11.88
C THR A 25 -12.84 -0.61 13.31
N PHE A 26 -13.44 0.29 14.08
CA PHE A 26 -13.85 0.05 15.47
C PHE A 26 -15.26 -0.52 15.61
N MET A 27 -15.97 -0.80 14.49
CA MET A 27 -17.29 -1.44 14.54
C MET A 27 -17.22 -2.94 14.84
N LYS A 28 -16.05 -3.56 14.71
CA LYS A 28 -15.81 -4.98 15.01
C LYS A 28 -14.71 -5.13 16.07
N PRO A 29 -14.78 -6.13 16.96
CA PRO A 29 -13.70 -6.42 17.88
C PRO A 29 -12.40 -6.79 17.14
N PRO A 30 -11.21 -6.40 17.64
CA PRO A 30 -9.93 -6.75 17.02
C PRO A 30 -9.71 -8.26 16.80
N ALA A 31 -10.21 -9.10 17.70
CA ALA A 31 -10.13 -10.56 17.58
C ALA A 31 -10.91 -11.08 16.37
N GLU A 32 -12.07 -10.51 16.06
CA GLU A 32 -12.86 -10.89 14.89
C GLU A 32 -12.14 -10.46 13.59
N ILE A 33 -11.59 -9.25 13.58
CA ILE A 33 -10.80 -8.75 12.45
C ILE A 33 -9.58 -9.67 12.21
N SER A 34 -8.86 -10.01 13.29
CA SER A 34 -7.71 -10.92 13.25
C SER A 34 -8.09 -12.29 12.65
N ALA A 35 -9.19 -12.88 13.12
CA ALA A 35 -9.67 -14.17 12.62
C ALA A 35 -10.02 -14.13 11.12
N VAL A 36 -10.69 -13.05 10.66
CA VAL A 36 -11.00 -12.88 9.23
C VAL A 36 -9.72 -12.73 8.40
N LEU A 37 -8.74 -11.93 8.85
CA LEU A 37 -7.48 -11.74 8.13
C LEU A 37 -6.65 -13.03 8.06
N ALA A 38 -6.61 -13.82 9.14
CA ALA A 38 -5.98 -15.13 9.16
C ALA A 38 -6.67 -16.09 8.18
N GLY A 39 -8.01 -16.11 8.15
CA GLY A 39 -8.79 -16.90 7.19
C GLY A 39 -8.47 -16.52 5.74
N ILE A 40 -8.41 -15.23 5.42
CA ILE A 40 -8.01 -14.73 4.08
C ILE A 40 -6.62 -15.22 3.70
N ALA A 41 -5.64 -15.09 4.61
CA ALA A 41 -4.26 -15.50 4.35
C ALA A 41 -4.15 -17.01 4.06
N HIS A 42 -4.94 -17.82 4.75
CA HIS A 42 -5.03 -19.26 4.51
C HIS A 42 -5.74 -19.59 3.19
N ASP A 43 -6.95 -19.07 2.98
CA ASP A 43 -7.81 -19.41 1.83
C ASP A 43 -7.20 -18.98 0.49
N LEU A 44 -6.53 -17.81 0.47
CA LEU A 44 -5.94 -17.23 -0.73
C LEU A 44 -4.44 -17.49 -0.85
N ARG A 45 -3.90 -18.45 -0.09
CA ARG A 45 -2.48 -18.80 -0.07
C ARG A 45 -1.88 -19.03 -1.47
N LEU A 46 -2.59 -19.77 -2.33
CA LEU A 46 -2.12 -20.05 -3.69
C LEU A 46 -2.07 -18.78 -4.56
N TYR A 47 -3.06 -17.91 -4.41
CA TYR A 47 -3.08 -16.63 -5.11
C TYR A 47 -1.92 -15.74 -4.64
N SER A 48 -1.69 -15.63 -3.33
CA SER A 48 -0.52 -14.96 -2.76
C SER A 48 0.80 -15.57 -3.23
N GLY A 49 0.85 -16.89 -3.41
CA GLY A 49 1.98 -17.58 -4.05
C GLY A 49 2.21 -17.15 -5.50
N GLY A 50 1.15 -16.99 -6.28
CA GLY A 50 1.25 -16.40 -7.62
C GLY A 50 1.83 -14.98 -7.62
N LEU A 51 1.46 -14.17 -6.63
CA LEU A 51 2.00 -12.82 -6.45
C LEU A 51 3.49 -12.81 -6.08
N HIS A 52 3.98 -13.85 -5.38
CA HIS A 52 5.41 -14.02 -5.11
C HIS A 52 6.24 -14.28 -6.37
N VAL A 53 5.61 -14.69 -7.47
CA VAL A 53 6.25 -14.78 -8.79
C VAL A 53 6.02 -13.49 -9.58
N ALA A 54 4.78 -13.00 -9.63
CA ALA A 54 4.41 -11.86 -10.46
C ALA A 54 5.10 -10.55 -10.02
N VAL A 55 5.16 -10.28 -8.72
CA VAL A 55 5.73 -9.03 -8.18
C VAL A 55 7.22 -8.91 -8.52
N PRO A 56 8.09 -9.90 -8.24
CA PRO A 56 9.49 -9.82 -8.63
C PRO A 56 9.68 -9.69 -10.14
N VAL A 57 8.89 -10.41 -10.95
CA VAL A 57 8.94 -10.27 -12.42
C VAL A 57 8.66 -8.83 -12.84
N VAL A 58 7.63 -8.18 -12.30
CA VAL A 58 7.31 -6.78 -12.62
C VAL A 58 8.38 -5.82 -12.11
N LEU A 59 8.92 -6.04 -10.90
CA LEU A 59 10.00 -5.22 -10.35
C LEU A 59 11.26 -5.33 -11.22
N THR A 60 11.70 -6.55 -11.55
CA THR A 60 12.85 -6.80 -12.43
C THR A 60 12.62 -6.23 -13.83
N ALA A 61 11.44 -6.40 -14.40
CA ALA A 61 11.08 -5.77 -15.67
C ALA A 61 11.15 -4.23 -15.57
N GLY A 62 10.72 -3.64 -14.45
CA GLY A 62 10.85 -2.21 -14.18
C GLY A 62 12.32 -1.75 -14.10
N LEU A 63 13.23 -2.58 -13.59
CA LEU A 63 14.66 -2.27 -13.59
C LEU A 63 15.25 -2.24 -15.00
N VAL A 64 14.93 -3.26 -15.82
CA VAL A 64 15.53 -3.48 -17.15
C VAL A 64 14.86 -2.63 -18.25
N LEU A 65 13.55 -2.49 -18.22
CA LEU A 65 12.76 -1.84 -19.27
C LEU A 65 12.49 -0.36 -18.91
N GLU A 66 13.53 0.47 -18.99
CA GLU A 66 13.47 1.87 -18.54
C GLU A 66 12.31 2.67 -19.15
N ARG A 67 12.03 2.45 -20.45
CA ARG A 67 10.92 3.08 -21.18
C ARG A 67 9.55 2.78 -20.57
N PHE A 68 9.37 1.61 -19.97
CA PHE A 68 8.10 1.15 -19.42
C PHE A 68 8.06 1.16 -17.89
N ARG A 69 9.19 1.41 -17.23
CA ARG A 69 9.35 1.38 -15.77
C ARG A 69 8.23 2.08 -15.03
N SER A 70 7.93 3.34 -15.37
CA SER A 70 6.88 4.08 -14.67
C SER A 70 5.50 3.47 -14.83
N ARG A 71 5.17 2.96 -16.01
CA ARG A 71 3.88 2.29 -16.25
C ARG A 71 3.79 0.96 -15.52
N LEU A 72 4.88 0.18 -15.50
CA LEU A 72 4.94 -1.09 -14.80
C LEU A 72 4.76 -0.91 -13.30
N LEU A 73 5.51 0.02 -12.67
CA LEU A 73 5.44 0.24 -11.23
C LEU A 73 4.15 0.93 -10.79
N ALA A 74 3.62 1.88 -11.58
CA ALA A 74 2.29 2.46 -11.34
C ALA A 74 1.18 1.41 -11.52
N GLY A 75 1.30 0.56 -12.53
CA GLY A 75 0.39 -0.56 -12.79
C GLY A 75 0.41 -1.56 -11.64
N LEU A 76 1.58 -1.84 -11.07
CA LEU A 76 1.71 -2.70 -9.89
C LEU A 76 0.99 -2.12 -8.67
N ILE A 77 1.14 -0.82 -8.40
CA ILE A 77 0.39 -0.15 -7.32
C ILE A 77 -1.12 -0.31 -7.53
N ALA A 78 -1.62 -0.01 -8.73
CA ALA A 78 -3.04 -0.11 -9.05
C ALA A 78 -3.55 -1.55 -8.92
N TYR A 79 -2.80 -2.52 -9.45
CA TYR A 79 -3.14 -3.94 -9.38
C TYR A 79 -3.22 -4.45 -7.93
N LEU A 80 -2.22 -4.16 -7.11
CA LEU A 80 -2.20 -4.57 -5.70
C LEU A 80 -3.36 -3.97 -4.92
N ALA A 81 -3.67 -2.69 -5.17
CA ALA A 81 -4.82 -2.03 -4.55
C ALA A 81 -6.14 -2.64 -5.01
N LEU A 82 -6.31 -2.91 -6.31
CA LEU A 82 -7.50 -3.56 -6.83
C LEU A 82 -7.70 -4.95 -6.24
N SER A 83 -6.63 -5.75 -6.19
CA SER A 83 -6.62 -7.09 -5.60
C SER A 83 -7.11 -7.04 -4.15
N ALA A 84 -6.52 -6.18 -3.32
CA ALA A 84 -6.91 -6.06 -1.92
C ALA A 84 -8.34 -5.49 -1.76
N ALA A 85 -8.78 -4.58 -2.64
CA ALA A 85 -10.16 -4.08 -2.64
C ALA A 85 -11.16 -5.20 -2.93
N VAL A 86 -10.92 -6.02 -3.96
CA VAL A 86 -11.78 -7.15 -4.32
C VAL A 86 -11.87 -8.15 -3.18
N VAL A 87 -10.73 -8.55 -2.60
CA VAL A 87 -10.71 -9.46 -1.44
C VAL A 87 -11.49 -8.85 -0.26
N SER A 88 -11.30 -7.56 0.01
CA SER A 88 -12.00 -6.89 1.11
C SER A 88 -13.52 -6.84 0.92
N VAL A 89 -14.00 -6.73 -0.31
CA VAL A 89 -15.43 -6.84 -0.63
C VAL A 89 -15.92 -8.26 -0.37
N LEU A 90 -15.21 -9.27 -0.88
CA LEU A 90 -15.60 -10.69 -0.76
C LEU A 90 -15.67 -11.17 0.69
N TYR A 91 -14.77 -10.69 1.55
CA TYR A 91 -14.67 -11.08 2.96
C TYR A 91 -15.35 -10.10 3.92
N GLY A 92 -16.06 -9.08 3.41
CA GLY A 92 -16.81 -8.15 4.26
C GLY A 92 -15.92 -7.35 5.21
N LEU A 93 -14.87 -6.72 4.67
CA LEU A 93 -13.96 -5.80 5.36
C LEU A 93 -14.15 -4.35 4.87
N PRO A 94 -15.23 -3.64 5.26
CA PRO A 94 -15.55 -2.34 4.71
C PRO A 94 -14.43 -1.26 4.82
N PRO A 95 -13.68 -1.13 5.94
CA PRO A 95 -12.58 -0.18 6.01
C PRO A 95 -11.55 -0.40 4.89
N ASN A 96 -11.17 -1.66 4.68
CA ASN A 96 -10.19 -2.03 3.66
C ASN A 96 -10.76 -1.79 2.26
N THR A 97 -12.04 -2.12 2.03
CA THR A 97 -12.72 -1.85 0.75
C THR A 97 -12.65 -0.37 0.38
N LEU A 98 -12.98 0.52 1.32
CA LEU A 98 -12.95 1.96 1.08
C LEU A 98 -11.52 2.44 0.74
N VAL A 99 -10.55 2.07 1.57
CA VAL A 99 -9.16 2.50 1.42
C VAL A 99 -8.56 1.98 0.12
N PHE A 100 -8.65 0.67 -0.14
CA PHE A 100 -8.01 0.10 -1.33
C PHE A 100 -8.72 0.48 -2.62
N SER A 101 -10.04 0.70 -2.60
CA SER A 101 -10.75 1.25 -3.77
C SER A 101 -10.26 2.67 -4.07
N ALA A 102 -10.08 3.50 -3.05
CA ALA A 102 -9.55 4.86 -3.23
C ALA A 102 -8.10 4.84 -3.76
N ILE A 103 -7.22 4.00 -3.19
CA ILE A 103 -5.85 3.83 -3.70
C ILE A 103 -5.85 3.32 -5.14
N PHE A 104 -6.72 2.37 -5.48
CA PHE A 104 -6.87 1.86 -6.84
C PHE A 104 -7.29 2.97 -7.80
N LEU A 105 -8.34 3.74 -7.50
CA LEU A 105 -8.81 4.82 -8.38
C LEU A 105 -7.76 5.91 -8.57
N LEU A 106 -7.07 6.29 -7.49
CA LEU A 106 -5.97 7.26 -7.55
C LEU A 106 -4.77 6.69 -8.33
N GLY A 107 -4.40 5.43 -8.11
CA GLY A 107 -3.32 4.73 -8.81
C GLY A 107 -3.60 4.54 -10.29
N ALA A 108 -4.82 4.13 -10.65
CA ALA A 108 -5.28 4.00 -12.03
C ALA A 108 -5.26 5.35 -12.74
N ARG A 109 -5.73 6.42 -12.08
CA ARG A 109 -5.62 7.78 -12.63
C ARG A 109 -4.17 8.16 -12.93
N VAL A 110 -3.25 7.87 -12.00
CA VAL A 110 -1.81 8.16 -12.17
C VAL A 110 -1.20 7.33 -13.30
N LEU A 111 -1.55 6.05 -13.38
CA LEU A 111 -1.12 5.16 -14.47
C LEU A 111 -1.57 5.70 -15.84
N LEU A 112 -2.83 6.11 -15.95
CA LEU A 112 -3.41 6.62 -17.19
C LEU A 112 -2.89 8.02 -17.56
N SER A 113 -2.64 8.88 -16.58
CA SER A 113 -2.14 10.24 -16.82
C SER A 113 -0.63 10.31 -17.01
N GLY A 114 0.12 9.27 -16.63
CA GLY A 114 1.58 9.26 -16.65
C GLY A 114 2.22 10.22 -15.63
N GLN A 115 1.47 10.68 -14.63
CA GLN A 115 1.92 11.66 -13.62
C GLN A 115 2.74 11.04 -12.48
N ILE A 116 3.60 10.08 -12.82
CA ILE A 116 4.57 9.48 -11.90
C ILE A 116 5.82 9.08 -12.67
N ALA A 117 6.98 9.43 -12.11
CA ALA A 117 8.27 9.02 -12.63
C ALA A 117 8.98 8.10 -11.64
N PHE A 118 9.79 7.18 -12.17
CA PHE A 118 10.62 6.28 -11.39
C PHE A 118 12.04 6.31 -11.95
N ASP A 119 12.85 7.24 -11.46
CA ASP A 119 14.28 7.29 -11.79
C ASP A 119 15.10 6.83 -10.59
N LEU A 120 15.58 5.59 -10.66
CA LEU A 120 16.35 4.96 -9.58
C LEU A 120 17.76 5.54 -9.44
N THR A 121 18.27 6.20 -10.49
CA THR A 121 19.58 6.85 -10.47
C THR A 121 19.52 8.19 -9.74
N ALA A 122 18.45 8.96 -9.95
CA ALA A 122 18.17 10.23 -9.28
C ALA A 122 17.66 10.08 -7.84
N LEU A 123 17.33 8.86 -7.41
CA LEU A 123 16.72 8.61 -6.10
C LEU A 123 17.75 8.71 -4.96
N GLY A 124 17.41 9.48 -3.91
CA GLY A 124 18.24 9.67 -2.73
C GLY A 124 18.48 8.38 -1.93
N ARG A 125 19.55 8.35 -1.13
CA ARG A 125 19.90 7.16 -0.32
C ARG A 125 18.82 6.79 0.70
N ILE A 126 18.20 7.79 1.34
CA ILE A 126 17.14 7.56 2.33
C ILE A 126 15.88 7.00 1.65
N ASP A 127 15.48 7.57 0.51
CA ASP A 127 14.37 7.05 -0.30
C ASP A 127 14.60 5.58 -0.69
N LYS A 128 15.81 5.23 -1.13
CA LYS A 128 16.20 3.83 -1.44
C LYS A 128 16.08 2.92 -0.22
N GLY A 129 16.57 3.37 0.93
CA GLY A 129 16.53 2.59 2.18
C GLY A 129 15.09 2.31 2.63
N VAL A 130 14.24 3.34 2.66
CA VAL A 130 12.83 3.18 3.08
C VAL A 130 12.02 2.44 2.03
N ALA A 131 12.29 2.64 0.74
CA ALA A 131 11.68 1.82 -0.31
C ALA A 131 12.03 0.34 -0.13
N THR A 132 13.31 0.02 0.10
CA THR A 132 13.76 -1.36 0.33
C THR A 132 13.06 -1.97 1.54
N LEU A 133 12.91 -1.21 2.63
CA LEU A 133 12.16 -1.63 3.81
C LEU A 133 10.71 -2.00 3.45
N GLY A 134 9.99 -1.10 2.77
CA GLY A 134 8.60 -1.31 2.38
C GLY A 134 8.42 -2.49 1.43
N LEU A 135 9.29 -2.63 0.42
CA LEU A 135 9.25 -3.74 -0.52
C LEU A 135 9.56 -5.08 0.16
N LEU A 136 10.59 -5.13 1.01
CA LEU A 136 11.01 -6.35 1.69
C LEU A 136 9.94 -6.83 2.67
N PHE A 137 9.46 -5.97 3.57
CA PHE A 137 8.46 -6.36 4.57
C PHE A 137 7.05 -6.51 3.97
N GLY A 138 6.75 -5.83 2.86
CA GLY A 138 5.52 -6.06 2.10
C GLY A 138 5.52 -7.42 1.41
N PHE A 139 6.67 -7.85 0.90
CA PHE A 139 6.84 -9.16 0.29
C PHE A 139 6.92 -10.27 1.36
N TRP A 140 7.74 -10.08 2.39
CA TRP A 140 8.06 -11.08 3.42
C TRP A 140 7.36 -10.77 4.76
N TYR A 141 6.04 -10.81 4.76
CA TYR A 141 5.23 -10.45 5.92
C TYR A 141 4.93 -11.67 6.80
N LEU A 142 5.43 -11.66 8.04
CA LEU A 142 5.48 -12.86 8.89
C LEU A 142 4.21 -13.13 9.71
N HIS A 143 3.42 -12.10 10.04
CA HIS A 143 2.44 -12.21 11.13
C HIS A 143 1.25 -13.13 10.82
N TRP A 144 0.82 -13.23 9.56
CA TRP A 144 -0.34 -14.02 9.14
C TRP A 144 0.03 -15.36 8.50
N VAL A 145 1.28 -15.80 8.68
CA VAL A 145 1.80 -16.96 7.97
C VAL A 145 1.93 -18.15 8.91
N GLU A 146 1.39 -19.29 8.48
CA GLU A 146 1.46 -20.53 9.24
C GLU A 146 2.88 -21.11 9.29
N PRO A 147 3.21 -21.93 10.31
CA PRO A 147 4.46 -22.69 10.34
C PRO A 147 4.64 -23.61 9.11
N PRO A 148 5.86 -23.78 8.58
CA PRO A 148 7.11 -23.11 8.96
C PRO A 148 7.15 -21.65 8.49
N ILE A 149 7.22 -20.72 9.45
CA ILE A 149 6.94 -19.28 9.23
C ILE A 149 7.86 -18.67 8.18
N LEU A 150 9.18 -18.87 8.29
CA LEU A 150 10.15 -18.23 7.39
C LEU A 150 9.98 -18.67 5.94
N LEU A 151 9.80 -19.98 5.73
CA LEU A 151 9.64 -20.57 4.40
C LEU A 151 8.30 -20.15 3.79
N ASN A 152 7.21 -20.29 4.55
CA ASN A 152 5.90 -19.90 4.06
C ASN A 152 5.84 -18.39 3.80
N ALA A 153 6.51 -17.55 4.58
CA ALA A 153 6.48 -16.12 4.33
C ALA A 153 7.25 -15.76 3.05
N ALA A 154 8.28 -16.52 2.68
CA ALA A 154 9.04 -16.29 1.45
C ALA A 154 8.29 -16.73 0.18
N ILE A 155 7.24 -17.53 0.31
CA ILE A 155 6.52 -18.13 -0.83
C ILE A 155 5.07 -17.64 -0.90
N VAL A 156 4.41 -17.43 0.24
CA VAL A 156 2.96 -17.24 0.34
C VAL A 156 2.55 -16.19 1.36
N SER A 157 3.42 -15.23 1.68
CA SER A 157 3.02 -14.06 2.48
C SER A 157 1.80 -13.38 1.83
N PRO A 158 0.82 -12.86 2.59
CA PRO A 158 -0.49 -12.46 2.05
C PRO A 158 -0.47 -11.09 1.36
N LEU A 159 0.57 -10.80 0.59
CA LEU A 159 0.67 -9.66 -0.29
C LEU A 159 -0.50 -9.66 -1.30
N GLY A 160 -1.09 -8.49 -1.54
CA GLY A 160 -2.22 -8.30 -2.46
C GLY A 160 -3.57 -8.79 -1.93
N VAL A 161 -3.63 -9.43 -0.76
CA VAL A 161 -4.89 -9.93 -0.17
C VAL A 161 -5.13 -9.37 1.23
N VAL A 162 -4.10 -9.27 2.07
CA VAL A 162 -4.17 -8.64 3.40
C VAL A 162 -3.65 -7.20 3.33
N ASN A 163 -4.24 -6.34 4.14
CA ASN A 163 -3.99 -4.90 4.12
C ASN A 163 -2.53 -4.52 4.39
N CYS A 164 -1.95 -4.97 5.50
CA CYS A 164 -0.62 -4.53 5.94
C CYS A 164 0.52 -4.79 4.93
N PRO A 165 0.73 -6.03 4.43
CA PRO A 165 1.76 -6.29 3.43
C PRO A 165 1.52 -5.54 2.11
N THR A 166 0.26 -5.39 1.72
CA THR A 166 -0.11 -4.67 0.50
C THR A 166 0.20 -3.18 0.60
N LEU A 167 -0.14 -2.55 1.72
CA LEU A 167 0.18 -1.14 1.98
C LEU A 167 1.69 -0.91 2.09
N LEU A 168 2.45 -1.82 2.73
CA LEU A 168 3.91 -1.78 2.74
C LEU A 168 4.51 -1.76 1.34
N MET A 169 4.08 -2.68 0.49
CA MET A 169 4.55 -2.76 -0.89
C MET A 169 4.20 -1.49 -1.67
N ILE A 170 2.96 -1.00 -1.55
CA ILE A 170 2.52 0.24 -2.20
C ILE A 170 3.33 1.45 -1.71
N CYS A 171 3.54 1.59 -0.40
CA CYS A 171 4.36 2.68 0.15
C CYS A 171 5.84 2.55 -0.25
N GLY A 172 6.39 1.33 -0.30
CA GLY A 172 7.74 1.07 -0.80
C GLY A 172 7.90 1.50 -2.26
N LEU A 173 6.92 1.17 -3.11
CA LEU A 173 6.88 1.64 -4.50
C LEU A 173 6.75 3.17 -4.58
N LEU A 174 5.88 3.79 -3.77
CA LEU A 174 5.75 5.24 -3.73
C LEU A 174 7.04 5.92 -3.23
N CYS A 175 7.83 5.27 -2.38
CA CYS A 175 9.16 5.76 -1.98
C CYS A 175 10.13 5.79 -3.18
N LEU A 176 10.00 4.88 -4.14
CA LEU A 176 10.80 4.90 -5.38
C LEU A 176 10.41 6.01 -6.37
N ALA A 177 9.25 6.65 -6.19
CA ALA A 177 8.77 7.67 -7.11
C ALA A 177 9.63 8.95 -7.05
N THR A 178 10.06 9.43 -8.20
CA THR A 178 10.71 10.73 -8.40
C THR A 178 9.71 11.78 -8.89
N PRO A 179 9.99 13.09 -8.76
CA PRO A 179 9.14 14.13 -9.32
C PRO A 179 8.92 13.96 -10.83
N PRO A 180 7.70 14.20 -11.36
CA PRO A 180 6.48 14.59 -10.64
C PRO A 180 5.88 13.43 -9.82
N ARG A 181 5.45 13.72 -8.58
CA ARG A 181 4.84 12.74 -7.66
C ARG A 181 3.34 12.98 -7.48
N PRO A 182 2.51 11.94 -7.43
CA PRO A 182 1.07 12.09 -7.24
C PRO A 182 0.71 12.32 -5.77
N ARG A 183 0.81 13.58 -5.31
CA ARG A 183 0.68 13.95 -3.88
C ARG A 183 -0.54 13.37 -3.19
N LEU A 184 -1.72 13.44 -3.81
CA LEU A 184 -2.96 12.94 -3.23
C LEU A 184 -2.90 11.42 -2.98
N LEU A 185 -2.39 10.64 -3.95
CA LEU A 185 -2.18 9.20 -3.78
C LEU A 185 -1.17 8.93 -2.66
N THR A 186 -0.04 9.64 -2.67
CA THR A 186 1.03 9.46 -1.68
C THR A 186 0.53 9.73 -0.27
N PHE A 187 -0.13 10.86 -0.03
CA PHE A 187 -0.66 11.20 1.29
C PHE A 187 -1.77 10.25 1.72
N PHE A 188 -2.71 9.93 0.83
CA PHE A 188 -3.81 9.02 1.16
C PHE A 188 -3.28 7.64 1.55
N ALA A 189 -2.36 7.07 0.76
CA ALA A 189 -1.72 5.80 1.06
C ALA A 189 -0.91 5.88 2.37
N ALA A 190 -0.18 6.97 2.61
CA ALA A 190 0.62 7.13 3.82
C ALA A 190 -0.26 7.23 5.09
N PHE A 191 -1.34 8.03 5.08
CA PHE A 191 -2.24 8.11 6.23
C PHE A 191 -3.01 6.80 6.47
N ALA A 192 -3.47 6.13 5.42
CA ALA A 192 -4.06 4.80 5.54
C ALA A 192 -3.08 3.79 6.15
N THR A 193 -1.82 3.80 5.67
CA THR A 193 -0.74 2.94 6.18
C THR A 193 -0.40 3.25 7.62
N LEU A 194 -0.39 4.52 8.02
CA LEU A 194 -0.18 4.92 9.41
C LEU A 194 -1.31 4.40 10.31
N HIS A 195 -2.57 4.57 9.89
CA HIS A 195 -3.73 4.06 10.62
C HIS A 195 -3.66 2.54 10.81
N PHE A 196 -3.54 1.78 9.72
CA PHE A 196 -3.51 0.32 9.80
C PHE A 196 -2.26 -0.20 10.52
N GLY A 197 -1.12 0.47 10.38
CA GLY A 197 0.10 0.10 11.09
C GLY A 197 -0.03 0.28 12.61
N LEU A 198 -0.55 1.43 13.05
CA LEU A 198 -0.81 1.65 14.48
C LEU A 198 -1.88 0.68 15.00
N PHE A 199 -2.93 0.43 14.22
CA PHE A 199 -3.96 -0.55 14.57
C PHE A 199 -3.38 -1.96 14.75
N GLY A 200 -2.56 -2.42 13.80
CA GLY A 200 -1.93 -3.73 13.86
C GLY A 200 -0.99 -3.88 15.06
N ILE A 201 -0.17 -2.87 15.37
CA ILE A 201 0.73 -2.90 16.55
C ILE A 201 -0.08 -2.99 17.84
N PHE A 202 -1.04 -2.08 18.05
CA PHE A 202 -1.68 -1.93 19.36
C PHE A 202 -2.85 -2.88 19.61
N PHE A 203 -3.56 -3.30 18.56
CA PHE A 203 -4.79 -4.09 18.70
C PHE A 203 -4.65 -5.53 18.20
N LEU A 204 -3.72 -5.82 17.27
CA LEU A 204 -3.51 -7.16 16.71
C LEU A 204 -2.20 -7.81 17.18
N GLY A 205 -1.28 -7.06 17.78
CA GLY A 205 0.05 -7.56 18.18
C GLY A 205 0.98 -7.82 16.98
N ALA A 206 0.69 -7.22 15.82
CA ALA A 206 1.46 -7.37 14.59
C ALA A 206 2.70 -6.46 14.61
N TYR A 207 3.73 -6.79 15.39
CA TYR A 207 4.92 -5.92 15.56
C TYR A 207 5.69 -5.60 14.26
N ILE A 208 5.56 -6.44 13.24
CA ILE A 208 6.08 -6.16 11.88
C ILE A 208 5.52 -4.86 11.29
N ASP A 209 4.37 -4.39 11.77
CA ASP A 209 3.72 -3.17 11.32
C ASP A 209 4.46 -1.88 11.76
N VAL A 210 5.51 -1.99 12.58
CA VAL A 210 6.47 -0.89 12.77
C VAL A 210 7.05 -0.44 11.42
N ALA A 211 7.26 -1.36 10.47
CA ALA A 211 7.69 -1.01 9.11
C ALA A 211 6.66 -0.13 8.39
N LEU A 212 5.34 -0.36 8.60
CA LEU A 212 4.27 0.48 8.03
C LEU A 212 4.40 1.91 8.56
N VAL A 213 4.52 2.04 9.88
CA VAL A 213 4.62 3.35 10.54
C VAL A 213 5.84 4.12 10.02
N ILE A 214 7.00 3.47 9.90
CA ILE A 214 8.21 4.09 9.36
C ILE A 214 7.99 4.56 7.91
N CYS A 215 7.46 3.70 7.04
CA CYS A 215 7.22 4.05 5.63
C CYS A 215 6.21 5.20 5.49
N ALA A 216 5.12 5.16 6.27
CA ALA A 216 4.08 6.18 6.26
C ALA A 216 4.62 7.55 6.71
N LEU A 217 5.30 7.60 7.86
CA LEU A 217 5.88 8.83 8.38
C LEU A 217 6.93 9.40 7.43
N PHE A 218 7.74 8.55 6.80
CA PHE A 218 8.71 8.98 5.81
C PHE A 218 8.03 9.62 4.58
N LEU A 219 6.99 8.99 4.02
CA LEU A 219 6.25 9.57 2.89
C LEU A 219 5.60 10.91 3.24
N ILE A 220 4.99 11.02 4.43
CA ILE A 220 4.39 12.27 4.92
C ILE A 220 5.47 13.36 5.05
N TRP A 221 6.58 13.05 5.72
CA TRP A 221 7.70 13.98 5.88
C TRP A 221 8.26 14.43 4.53
N ARG A 222 8.51 13.49 3.62
CA ARG A 222 9.07 13.78 2.30
C ARG A 222 8.17 14.70 1.48
N GLU A 223 6.87 14.41 1.43
CA GLU A 223 5.91 15.23 0.70
C GLU A 223 5.73 16.62 1.32
N TRP A 224 5.88 16.73 2.66
CA TRP A 224 5.87 18.02 3.35
C TRP A 224 7.08 18.88 3.00
N GLN A 225 8.29 18.29 2.94
CA GLN A 225 9.50 19.02 2.53
C GLN A 225 9.35 19.57 1.10
N THR A 226 8.80 18.76 0.18
CA THR A 226 8.56 19.20 -1.21
C THR A 226 7.47 20.28 -1.30
N ALA A 227 6.60 20.46 -0.29
CA ALA A 227 5.60 21.53 -0.28
C ALA A 227 6.16 22.91 0.08
N ARG A 228 7.31 22.94 0.74
CA ARG A 228 7.94 24.15 1.29
C ARG A 228 8.94 24.81 0.34
N ILE A 229 9.31 24.10 -0.73
CA ILE A 229 10.18 24.56 -1.81
C ILE A 229 9.28 24.98 -2.97
#